data_AF-A0A399ZW66-F1
#
_entry.id   AF-A0A399ZW66-F1
#
_cell.length_a   1.000
_cell.length_b   1.000
_cell.length_c   1.000
_cell.angle_alpha   90.00
_cell.angle_beta   90.00
_cell.angle_gamma   90.00
#
_symmetry.space_group_name_H-M   'P 1'
#
loop_
_entity.id
_entity.type
_entity.pdbx_description
1 polymer ?
#
loop_
_entity_poly.entity_id
_entity_poly.type
_entity_poly.pdbx_seq_one_letter_code
_entity_poly.pdbx_strand_id
1 'polypeptide(L)'
;MNIWVVMLLGGAITFGMRFSLIYAFGRLHVPEMMRKALHHVPPAVLSAIVFPELVLRDGAMNLSFANARLLAGLVALIVAWVSKNTLITILAGMVALFIFQIVVR
;
A
#
# COMPACT_ATOMS: atom_id res chain seq x y z
N MET A 1 -11.59 25.20 -19.45
CA MET A 1 -10.38 24.35 -19.58
C MET A 1 -10.84 23.01 -20.15
N ASN A 2 -10.37 22.60 -21.33
CA ASN A 2 -10.85 21.36 -21.96
C ASN A 2 -10.22 20.14 -21.26
N ILE A 3 -10.99 19.10 -20.94
CA ILE A 3 -10.53 17.92 -20.15
C ILE A 3 -9.29 17.28 -20.79
N TRP A 4 -9.23 17.29 -22.12
CA TRP A 4 -8.09 16.84 -22.92
C TRP A 4 -6.77 17.52 -22.58
N VAL A 5 -6.80 18.85 -22.36
CA VAL A 5 -5.60 19.61 -22.00
C VAL A 5 -5.14 19.20 -20.60
N VAL A 6 -6.05 19.03 -19.64
CA VAL A 6 -5.72 18.61 -18.28
C VAL A 6 -5.11 17.19 -18.27
N MET A 7 -5.66 16.27 -19.05
CA MET A 7 -5.11 14.91 -19.19
C MET A 7 -3.70 14.92 -19.78
N LEU A 8 -3.48 15.68 -20.86
CA LEU A 8 -2.16 15.80 -21.49
C LEU A 8 -1.13 16.42 -20.54
N LEU A 9 -1.48 17.52 -19.89
CA LEU A 9 -0.58 18.22 -18.96
C LEU A 9 -0.28 17.36 -17.72
N GLY A 10 -1.30 16.73 -17.13
CA GLY A 10 -1.11 15.83 -15.99
C GLY A 10 -0.27 14.60 -16.35
N GLY A 11 -0.49 14.02 -17.53
CA GLY A 11 0.33 12.93 -18.07
C GLY A 11 1.78 13.34 -18.27
N ALA A 12 2.02 14.50 -18.90
CA ALA A 12 3.36 15.03 -19.13
C ALA A 12 4.10 15.34 -17.83
N ILE A 13 3.43 15.92 -16.83
CA ILE A 13 4.03 16.19 -15.51
C ILE A 13 4.39 14.89 -14.79
N THR A 14 3.47 13.92 -14.76
CA THR A 14 3.69 12.62 -14.09
C THR A 14 4.83 11.86 -14.76
N PHE A 15 4.84 11.83 -16.09
CA PHE A 15 5.91 11.24 -16.88
C PHE A 15 7.24 11.94 -16.63
N GLY A 16 7.26 13.28 -16.65
CA GLY A 16 8.45 14.09 -16.38
C GLY A 16 9.04 13.83 -15.00
N MET A 17 8.22 13.76 -13.94
CA MET A 17 8.69 13.41 -12.59
C MET A 17 9.31 12.01 -12.55
N ARG A 18 8.63 11.00 -13.11
CA ARG A 18 9.14 9.63 -13.13
C ARG A 18 10.42 9.51 -13.96
N PHE A 19 10.45 10.13 -15.13
CA PHE A 19 11.58 10.12 -16.04
C PHE A 19 12.79 10.86 -15.48
N SER A 20 12.58 12.00 -14.81
CA SER A 20 13.65 12.78 -14.19
C SER A 20 14.45 11.95 -13.17
N LEU A 21 13.76 11.16 -12.34
CA LEU A 21 14.39 10.25 -11.38
C LEU A 21 15.21 9.15 -12.07
N ILE A 22 14.66 8.53 -13.11
CA ILE A 22 15.35 7.45 -13.87
C ILE A 22 16.57 8.01 -14.61
N TYR A 23 16.43 9.16 -15.26
CA TYR A 23 17.50 9.81 -15.99
C TYR A 23 18.63 10.28 -15.06
N ALA A 24 18.28 10.84 -13.90
CA ALA A 24 19.26 11.21 -12.87
C ALA A 24 20.02 9.99 -12.34
N PHE A 25 19.35 8.85 -12.18
CA PHE A 25 19.96 7.57 -11.78
C PHE A 25 20.99 7.04 -12.78
N GLY A 26 20.86 7.36 -14.07
CA GLY A 26 21.81 6.95 -15.12
C GLY A 26 23.05 7.85 -15.25
N ARG A 27 22.99 9.10 -14.76
CA ARG A 27 24.09 10.09 -14.87
C ARG A 27 24.83 10.33 -13.56
N LEU A 28 24.19 10.11 -12.41
CA LEU A 28 24.80 10.26 -11.09
C LEU A 28 25.37 8.90 -10.64
N HIS A 29 26.60 8.88 -10.14
CA HIS A 29 27.17 7.71 -9.46
C HIS A 29 26.42 7.50 -8.14
N VAL A 30 25.26 6.85 -8.21
CA VAL A 30 24.42 6.60 -7.02
C VAL A 30 25.15 5.62 -6.10
N PRO A 31 25.43 5.98 -4.84
CA PRO A 31 26.07 5.08 -3.89
C PRO A 31 25.26 3.79 -3.71
N GLU A 32 25.91 2.64 -3.56
CA GLU A 32 25.21 1.35 -3.41
C GLU A 32 24.19 1.34 -2.27
N MET A 33 24.46 2.07 -1.18
CA MET A 33 23.54 2.21 -0.05
C MET A 33 22.20 2.82 -0.47
N MET A 34 22.23 3.86 -1.32
CA MET A 34 21.03 4.51 -1.83
C MET A 34 20.26 3.57 -2.76
N ARG A 35 20.95 2.84 -3.65
CA ARG A 35 20.31 1.84 -4.53
C ARG A 35 19.58 0.75 -3.74
N LYS A 36 20.21 0.24 -2.67
CA LYS A 36 19.59 -0.74 -1.76
C LYS A 36 18.37 -0.15 -1.06
N ALA A 37 18.46 1.09 -0.57
CA ALA A 37 17.33 1.78 0.05
C ALA A 37 16.15 1.98 -0.90
N LEU A 38 16.38 2.36 -2.17
CA LEU A 38 15.30 2.52 -3.15
C LEU A 38 14.55 1.21 -3.45
N HIS A 39 15.22 0.06 -3.40
CA HIS A 39 14.56 -1.24 -3.59
C HIS A 39 13.55 -1.55 -2.46
N HIS A 40 13.71 -0.93 -1.29
CA HIS A 40 12.78 -1.06 -0.17
C HIS A 40 11.67 -0.01 -0.15
N VAL A 41 11.70 0.98 -1.04
CA VAL A 41 10.67 2.01 -1.12
C VAL A 41 9.29 1.42 -1.45
N PRO A 42 9.10 0.56 -2.46
CA PRO A 42 7.78 -0.01 -2.76
C PRO A 42 7.13 -0.75 -1.58
N PRO A 43 7.78 -1.73 -0.91
CA PRO A 43 7.17 -2.40 0.23
C PRO A 43 6.98 -1.48 1.45
N ALA A 44 7.87 -0.50 1.67
CA ALA A 44 7.73 0.46 2.76
C ALA A 44 6.51 1.37 2.55
N VAL A 45 6.30 1.87 1.34
CA VAL A 45 5.16 2.73 0.99
C VAL A 45 3.85 1.95 1.11
N LEU A 46 3.78 0.72 0.61
CA LEU A 46 2.59 -0.12 0.76
C LEU A 46 2.26 -0.37 2.23
N SER A 47 3.28 -0.68 3.06
CA SER A 47 3.09 -0.87 4.50
C SER A 47 2.61 0.41 5.18
N ALA A 48 3.16 1.57 4.80
CA ALA A 48 2.79 2.86 5.35
C ALA A 48 1.37 3.32 4.98
N ILE A 49 0.82 2.84 3.86
CA ILE A 49 -0.57 3.10 3.47
C ILE A 49 -1.54 2.15 4.18
N VAL A 50 -1.21 0.85 4.23
CA VAL A 50 -2.10 -0.18 4.80
C VAL A 50 -2.17 -0.10 6.32
N PHE A 51 -1.06 0.14 7.01
CA PHE A 51 -1.00 0.19 8.47
C PHE A 51 -2.00 1.19 9.10
N PRO A 52 -2.03 2.48 8.70
CA PRO A 52 -2.99 3.43 9.26
C PRO A 52 -4.44 3.06 8.93
N GLU A 53 -4.69 2.47 7.74
CA GLU A 53 -6.03 2.03 7.35
C GLU A 53 -6.58 0.91 8.25
N LEU A 54 -5.69 0.09 8.83
CA LEU A 54 -6.04 -0.96 9.79
C LEU A 54 -6.23 -0.42 11.22
N VAL A 55 -5.40 0.53 11.64
CA VAL A 55 -5.27 0.97 13.04
C VAL A 55 -6.13 2.19 13.37
N LEU A 56 -6.28 3.13 12.44
CA LEU A 56 -7.07 4.35 12.65
C LEU A 56 -8.50 4.15 12.16
N ARG A 57 -9.47 4.44 13.05
CA ARG A 57 -10.89 4.52 12.72
C ARG A 57 -11.42 5.85 13.21
N ASP A 58 -11.98 6.66 12.31
CA ASP A 58 -12.55 7.98 12.61
C ASP A 58 -11.57 8.96 13.29
N GLY A 59 -10.28 8.87 12.94
CA GLY A 59 -9.22 9.73 13.51
C GLY A 59 -8.73 9.33 14.90
N ALA A 60 -9.28 8.27 15.50
CA ALA A 60 -8.81 7.72 16.77
C ALA A 60 -8.16 6.34 16.58
N MET A 61 -7.18 6.05 17.43
CA MET A 61 -6.52 4.74 17.44
C MET A 61 -7.49 3.70 18.01
N ASN A 62 -8.03 2.84 17.16
CA ASN A 62 -9.04 1.86 17.57
C ASN A 62 -8.44 0.44 17.55
N LEU A 63 -7.67 0.15 18.60
CA LEU A 63 -7.09 -1.17 18.91
C LEU A 63 -8.09 -2.12 19.58
N SER A 64 -9.38 -1.79 19.58
CA SER A 64 -10.39 -2.66 20.15
C SER A 64 -10.56 -3.94 19.32
N PHE A 65 -10.86 -5.06 19.97
CA PHE A 65 -11.31 -6.29 19.32
C PHE A 65 -12.63 -6.11 18.53
N ALA A 66 -13.33 -4.99 18.73
CA ALA A 66 -14.46 -4.59 17.88
C ALA A 66 -14.02 -4.06 16.50
N ASN A 67 -12.73 -3.83 16.26
CA ASN A 67 -12.25 -3.39 14.97
C ASN A 67 -12.08 -4.58 14.02
N ALA A 68 -13.16 -4.90 13.29
CA ALA A 68 -13.21 -5.94 12.27
C ALA A 68 -12.07 -5.84 11.24
N ARG A 69 -11.64 -4.62 10.87
CA ARG A 69 -10.54 -4.42 9.91
C ARG A 69 -9.19 -4.83 10.48
N LEU A 70 -8.91 -4.49 11.74
CA LEU A 70 -7.67 -4.87 12.41
C LEU A 70 -7.55 -6.39 12.52
N LEU A 71 -8.62 -7.06 12.96
CA LEU A 71 -8.66 -8.53 13.06
C LEU A 71 -8.53 -9.20 11.69
N ALA A 72 -9.25 -8.71 10.68
CA ALA A 72 -9.13 -9.24 9.32
C ALA A 72 -7.73 -9.04 8.72
N GLY A 73 -7.10 -7.88 8.97
CA GLY A 73 -5.72 -7.60 8.56
C GLY A 73 -4.72 -8.54 9.23
N LEU A 74 -4.93 -8.88 10.51
CA LEU A 74 -4.08 -9.81 11.25
C LEU A 74 -4.23 -11.25 10.72
N VAL A 75 -5.46 -11.68 10.40
CA VAL A 75 -5.71 -12.96 9.72
C VAL A 75 -5.04 -12.99 8.34
N ALA A 76 -5.19 -11.93 7.54
CA ALA A 76 -4.52 -11.82 6.25
C ALA A 76 -2.99 -11.90 6.39
N LEU A 77 -2.39 -11.27 7.41
CA LEU A 77 -0.96 -11.34 7.68
C LEU A 77 -0.50 -12.78 7.99
N ILE A 78 -1.24 -13.49 8.85
CA ILE A 78 -0.94 -14.89 9.19
C ILE A 78 -1.03 -15.78 7.94
N VAL A 79 -2.09 -15.61 7.14
CA VAL A 79 -2.29 -16.39 5.91
C VAL A 79 -1.22 -16.06 4.88
N ALA A 80 -0.83 -14.79 4.73
CA ALA A 80 0.26 -14.39 3.86
C ALA A 80 1.57 -15.09 4.23
N TRP A 81 1.85 -15.19 5.53
CA TRP A 81 3.08 -15.80 6.03
C TRP A 81 3.13 -17.31 5.79
N VAL A 82 2.00 -18.00 5.99
CA VAL A 82 1.91 -19.46 5.81
C VAL A 82 1.79 -19.85 4.34
N SER A 83 0.89 -19.19 3.60
CA SER A 83 0.53 -19.60 2.24
C SER A 83 1.54 -19.15 1.19
N LYS A 84 2.26 -18.04 1.43
CA LYS A 84 3.14 -17.36 0.44
C LYS A 84 2.46 -17.11 -0.92
N ASN A 85 1.12 -17.13 -0.96
CA ASN A 85 0.31 -16.94 -2.15
C ASN A 85 -0.60 -15.72 -1.95
N THR A 86 -0.41 -14.72 -2.82
CA THR A 86 -1.15 -13.47 -2.80
C THR A 86 -2.65 -13.69 -2.98
N LEU A 87 -3.06 -14.63 -3.84
CA LEU A 87 -4.48 -14.89 -4.10
C LEU A 87 -5.19 -15.42 -2.84
N ILE A 88 -4.57 -16.40 -2.17
CA ILE A 88 -5.10 -17.00 -0.94
C ILE A 88 -5.15 -15.96 0.18
N THR A 89 -4.14 -15.09 0.26
CA THR A 89 -4.09 -13.98 1.22
C THR A 89 -5.25 -13.00 1.04
N ILE A 90 -5.51 -12.57 -0.20
CA ILE A 90 -6.62 -11.67 -0.53
C ILE A 90 -7.95 -12.34 -0.16
N LEU A 91 -8.14 -13.60 -0.59
CA LEU A 91 -9.39 -14.31 -0.38
C LEU A 91 -9.67 -14.53 1.12
N ALA A 92 -8.67 -14.95 1.88
CA ALA A 92 -8.79 -15.13 3.32
C ALA A 92 -9.04 -13.82 4.06
N GLY A 93 -8.34 -12.73 3.68
CA GLY A 93 -8.57 -11.40 4.25
C GLY A 93 -9.98 -10.89 3.98
N MET A 94 -10.48 -11.05 2.75
CA MET A 94 -11.86 -10.68 2.39
C MET A 94 -12.90 -11.48 3.17
N VAL A 95 -12.73 -12.80 3.26
CA VAL A 95 -13.63 -13.68 4.02
C VAL A 95 -13.61 -13.32 5.51
N ALA A 96 -12.44 -13.12 6.10
CA ALA A 96 -12.31 -12.72 7.49
C ALA A 96 -12.98 -11.37 7.75
N LEU A 97 -12.77 -10.38 6.88
CA LEU A 97 -13.40 -9.07 7.00
C LEU A 97 -14.92 -9.17 6.92
N PHE A 98 -15.45 -9.97 6.00
CA PHE A 98 -16.88 -10.17 5.86
C PHE A 98 -17.50 -10.83 7.11
N ILE A 99 -16.84 -11.87 7.64
CA ILE A 99 -17.27 -12.54 8.88
C ILE A 99 -17.26 -11.55 10.06
N PHE A 100 -16.16 -10.83 10.27
CA PHE A 100 -16.07 -9.87 11.38
C PHE A 100 -17.04 -8.70 11.23
N GLN A 101 -17.32 -8.22 10.01
CA GLN A 101 -18.34 -7.20 9.79
C GLN A 101 -19.75 -7.71 10.10
N ILE A 102 -20.06 -8.96 9.82
CA ILE A 102 -21.37 -9.57 10.14
C ILE A 102 -21.51 -9.80 11.65
N VAL A 103 -20.45 -10.24 12.32
CA VAL A 103 -20.47 -10.58 13.75
C VAL A 103 -20.47 -9.33 14.65
N VAL A 104 -19.83 -8.24 14.21
CA VAL A 104 -19.70 -6.99 15.01
C VAL A 104 -20.79 -5.96 14.69
N ARG A 105 -21.65 -6.23 13.69
CA ARG A 105 -22.84 -5.41 13.39
C ARG A 105 -23.98 -5.70 14.35
#